data_AF-A0A828RZF4-F1
#
_entry.id   AF-A0A828RZF4-F1
#
_cell.length_a   1.000
_cell.length_b   1.000
_cell.length_c   1.000
_cell.angle_alpha   90.00
_cell.angle_beta   90.00
_cell.angle_gamma   90.00
#
_symmetry.space_group_name_H-M   'P 1'
#
loop_
_entity.id
_entity.type
_entity.pdbx_description
1 polymer ?
#
loop_
_entity_poly.entity_id
_entity_poly.type
_entity_poly.pdbx_seq_one_letter_code
_entity_poly.pdbx_strand_id
1 'polypeptide(L)' 'MKQCCIGIGVSKQGIDYDAIDGEKVHLIFMLAIEGHEADLHLQALAALSRKLIHEDFREKLLYASSKEEIFELICEE' A
#
# COMPACT_ATOMS: atom_id res chain seq x y z
N MET A 1 -3.49 -18.44 12.99
CA MET A 1 -3.40 -18.26 11.52
C MET A 1 -3.59 -16.78 11.24
N LYS A 2 -2.80 -16.16 10.35
CA LYS A 2 -2.94 -14.73 10.02
C LYS A 2 -4.15 -14.57 9.08
N GLN A 3 -5.19 -13.88 9.54
CA GLN A 3 -6.48 -13.70 8.83
C GLN A 3 -6.38 -12.80 7.59
N CYS A 4 -5.37 -11.92 7.54
CA CYS A 4 -5.09 -11.02 6.43
C CYS A 4 -3.61 -10.62 6.49
N CYS A 5 -2.94 -10.53 5.35
CA CYS A 5 -1.58 -10.00 5.21
C CYS A 5 -1.54 -8.91 4.14
N ILE A 6 -0.78 -7.85 4.41
CA ILE A 6 -0.49 -6.80 3.43
C ILE A 6 1.00 -6.83 3.11
N GLY A 7 1.33 -6.92 1.82
CA GLY A 7 2.66 -6.70 1.27
C GLY A 7 2.76 -5.29 0.72
N ILE A 8 3.87 -4.61 1.00
CA ILE A 8 4.15 -3.25 0.53
C ILE A 8 5.49 -3.24 -0.18
N GLY A 9 5.49 -2.75 -1.41
CA GLY A 9 6.67 -2.54 -2.24
C GLY A 9 6.82 -1.05 -2.56
N VAL A 10 8.04 -0.54 -2.40
CA VAL A 10 8.41 0.83 -2.75
C VAL A 10 9.56 0.77 -3.76
N SER A 11 9.33 1.31 -4.96
CA SER A 11 10.34 1.45 -6.00
C SER A 11 10.67 2.92 -6.22
N LYS A 12 11.86 3.36 -5.78
CA LYS A 12 12.29 4.75 -5.96
C LYS A 12 12.47 5.15 -7.42
N GLN A 13 12.87 4.20 -8.28
CA GLN A 13 13.08 4.43 -9.71
C GLN A 13 11.79 4.29 -10.54
N GLY A 14 10.72 3.82 -9.90
CA GLY A 14 9.47 3.47 -10.56
C GLY A 14 9.58 2.17 -11.35
N ILE A 15 8.44 1.53 -11.60
CA ILE A 15 8.30 0.33 -12.41
C ILE A 15 7.41 0.68 -13.60
N ASP A 16 7.85 0.29 -14.79
CA ASP A 16 7.01 0.35 -15.99
C ASP A 16 5.95 -0.75 -15.89
N TYR A 17 4.70 -0.34 -15.74
CA TYR A 17 3.57 -1.23 -15.48
C TYR A 17 2.34 -0.89 -16.33
N ASP A 18 2.51 -0.11 -17.40
CA ASP A 18 1.41 0.40 -18.24
C ASP A 18 0.27 0.99 -17.38
N ALA A 19 0.63 1.91 -16.47
CA ALA A 19 -0.36 2.61 -15.68
C ALA A 19 -1.30 3.42 -16.59
N ILE A 20 -2.55 3.62 -16.14
CA ILE A 20 -3.60 4.28 -16.95
C ILE A 20 -3.23 5.73 -17.29
N ASP A 21 -2.48 6.39 -16.40
CA ASP A 21 -1.94 7.74 -16.59
C ASP A 21 -0.64 7.77 -17.41
N GLY A 22 -0.07 6.61 -17.74
CA GLY A 22 1.20 6.47 -18.43
C GLY A 22 2.43 6.74 -17.55
N GLU A 23 2.25 6.97 -16.26
CA GLU A 23 3.34 7.23 -15.33
C GLU A 23 3.93 5.92 -14.77
N LYS A 24 5.15 6.01 -14.22
CA LYS A 24 5.77 4.85 -13.55
C LYS A 24 5.08 4.57 -12.22
N VAL A 25 4.94 3.28 -11.89
CA VAL A 25 4.40 2.85 -10.60
C VAL A 25 5.51 2.80 -9.55
N HIS A 26 5.36 3.59 -8.50
CA HIS A 26 6.33 3.67 -7.40
C HIS A 26 5.92 2.89 -6.15
N LEU A 27 4.62 2.83 -5.86
CA LEU A 27 4.06 2.19 -4.67
C LEU A 27 3.20 1.00 -5.09
N ILE A 28 3.49 -0.17 -4.54
CA ILE A 28 2.79 -1.42 -4.84
C ILE A 28 2.25 -2.00 -3.54
N PHE A 29 0.96 -2.32 -3.51
CA PHE A 29 0.30 -2.92 -2.36
C PHE A 29 -0.32 -4.25 -2.77
N MET A 30 -0.12 -5.29 -1.95
CA MET A 30 -0.67 -6.62 -2.16
C MET A 30 -1.46 -7.05 -0.94
N LEU A 31 -2.72 -7.42 -1.12
CA LEU A 31 -3.59 -7.93 -0.05
C LEU A 31 -3.74 -9.45 -0.21
N ALA A 32 -3.34 -10.22 0.80
CA ALA A 32 -3.50 -11.67 0.84
C ALA A 32 -4.49 -12.03 1.96
N ILE A 33 -5.69 -12.45 1.57
CA ILE A 33 -6.84 -12.64 2.48
C ILE A 33 -7.47 -14.01 2.20
N GLU A 34 -7.79 -14.75 3.25
CA GLU A 34 -8.46 -16.04 3.12
C GLU A 34 -9.93 -15.85 2.70
N GLY A 35 -10.37 -16.62 1.71
CA GLY A 35 -11.63 -16.39 0.97
C GLY A 35 -12.95 -16.50 1.76
N HIS A 36 -12.89 -16.76 3.07
CA HIS A 36 -14.08 -16.81 3.92
C HIS A 36 -14.52 -15.44 4.45
N GLU A 37 -13.69 -14.40 4.35
CA GLU A 37 -14.01 -13.05 4.80
C GLU A 37 -14.06 -12.05 3.63
N ALA A 38 -15.13 -12.15 2.83
CA ALA A 38 -15.36 -11.24 1.70
C ALA A 38 -15.45 -9.77 2.14
N ASP A 39 -15.89 -9.46 3.36
CA ASP A 39 -16.00 -8.06 3.78
C ASP A 39 -14.65 -7.50 4.27
N LEU A 40 -13.76 -8.36 4.77
CA LEU A 40 -12.48 -7.93 5.33
C LEU A 40 -11.56 -7.35 4.24
N HIS A 41 -11.58 -7.90 3.02
CA HIS A 41 -10.76 -7.37 1.93
C HIS A 41 -11.19 -5.98 1.48
N LEU A 42 -12.50 -5.74 1.39
CA LEU A 42 -13.03 -4.42 1.05
C LEU A 42 -12.74 -3.40 2.15
N GLN A 43 -12.85 -3.79 3.42
CA GLN A 43 -12.53 -2.92 4.55
C GLN A 43 -11.05 -2.53 4.58
N ALA A 44 -10.15 -3.51 4.40
CA ALA A 44 -8.70 -3.27 4.36
C ALA A 44 -8.32 -2.37 3.17
N LEU A 45 -8.86 -2.65 1.98
CA LEU A 45 -8.65 -1.84 0.80
C LEU A 45 -9.17 -0.40 0.99
N ALA A 46 -10.37 -0.24 1.55
CA ALA A 46 -10.95 1.08 1.80
C ALA A 46 -10.14 1.89 2.82
N ALA A 47 -9.66 1.26 3.89
CA ALA A 47 -8.81 1.91 4.88
C ALA A 47 -7.49 2.39 4.26
N LEU A 48 -6.83 1.53 3.49
CA LEU A 48 -5.60 1.88 2.79
C LEU A 48 -5.83 2.97 1.75
N SER A 49 -6.89 2.85 0.93
CA SER A 49 -7.20 3.83 -0.12
C SER A 49 -7.47 5.23 0.44
N ARG A 50 -8.11 5.33 1.62
CA ARG A 50 -8.32 6.64 2.28
C ARG A 50 -7.00 7.32 2.64
N LYS A 51 -6.02 6.57 3.16
CA LYS A 51 -4.68 7.12 3.45
C LYS A 51 -3.96 7.52 2.16
N LEU A 52 -4.02 6.66 1.14
CA LEU A 52 -3.34 6.88 -0.15
C LEU A 52 -3.90 8.04 -0.97
N ILE A 53 -5.08 8.57 -0.66
CA ILE A 53 -5.60 9.76 -1.36
C ILE A 53 -4.77 11.01 -1.04
N HIS A 54 -4.16 11.05 0.14
CA HIS A 54 -3.33 12.16 0.59
C HIS A 54 -1.94 12.09 -0.03
N GLU A 55 -1.54 13.16 -0.73
CA GLU A 55 -0.25 13.25 -1.40
C GLU A 55 0.91 13.18 -0.42
N ASP A 56 0.87 13.95 0.67
CA ASP A 56 1.87 13.94 1.74
C ASP A 56 2.14 12.52 2.28
N PHE A 57 1.08 11.69 2.37
CA PHE A 57 1.21 10.32 2.82
C PHE A 57 1.97 9.45 1.80
N ARG A 58 1.64 9.59 0.50
CA ARG A 58 2.34 8.89 -0.58
C ARG A 58 3.82 9.31 -0.64
N GLU A 59 4.11 10.60 -0.47
CA GLU A 59 5.48 11.11 -0.44
C GLU A 59 6.28 10.52 0.73
N LYS A 60 5.71 10.53 1.94
CA LYS A 60 6.35 9.91 3.12
C LYS A 60 6.70 8.44 2.86
N LEU A 61 5.77 7.67 2.27
CA LEU A 61 6.04 6.27 1.91
C LEU A 61 7.15 6.12 0.86
N LEU A 62 7.19 7.00 -0.14
CA LEU A 62 8.19 6.95 -1.21
C LEU A 62 9.61 7.27 -0.70
N TYR A 63 9.70 8.21 0.24
CA TYR A 63 10.97 8.68 0.80
C TYR A 63 11.40 7.99 2.10
N ALA A 64 10.56 7.10 2.65
CA ALA A 64 10.91 6.30 3.81
C ALA A 64 12.26 5.60 3.63
N SER A 65 13.05 5.60 4.69
CA SER A 65 14.43 5.13 4.72
C SER A 65 14.55 3.70 5.25
N SER A 66 13.50 3.16 5.87
CA SER A 66 13.49 1.82 6.46
C SER A 66 12.13 1.14 6.34
N LYS A 67 12.13 -0.19 6.56
CA LYS A 67 10.89 -0.97 6.59
C LYS A 67 10.05 -0.62 7.83
N GLU A 68 10.71 -0.27 8.91
CA GLU A 68 10.13 0.14 10.17
C GLU A 68 9.37 1.46 10.01
N GLU A 69 9.94 2.44 9.32
CA GLU A 69 9.27 3.72 9.03
C GLU A 69 8.03 3.51 8.13
N ILE A 70 8.13 2.64 7.11
CA ILE A 70 6.97 2.27 6.28
C ILE A 70 5.88 1.61 7.15
N PHE A 71 6.26 0.72 8.06
CA PHE A 71 5.33 0.06 8.95
C PHE A 71 4.64 1.05 9.88
N GLU A 72 5.40 1.96 10.48
CA GLU A 72 4.87 3.04 11.34
C GLU A 72 3.87 3.91 10.57
N LEU A 73 4.23 4.40 9.38
CA LEU A 73 3.31 5.22 8.56
C LEU A 73 1.99 4.51 8.24
N ILE A 74 2.02 3.21 7.99
CA ILE A 74 0.82 2.42 7.65
C ILE A 74 -0.03 2.14 8.89
N CYS A 75 0.60 1.90 10.03
CA CYS A 75 -0.06 1.54 11.29
C CYS A 75 -0.44 2.75 12.16
N GLU A 76 0.17 3.92 11.96
CA GLU A 76 -0.25 5.17 12.59
C GLU A 76 -1.63 5.59 12.07
N GLU A 77 -2.51 6.04 12.98
CA GLU A 77 -3.90 6.44 12.71
C GLU A 77 -4.00 7.64 11.77
#